data_AF-A0A9X3X6A7-F1
#
_entry.id   AF-A0A9X3X6A7-F1
#
_cell.length_a   1.000
_cell.length_b   1.000
_cell.length_c   1.000
_cell.angle_alpha   90.00
_cell.angle_beta   90.00
_cell.angle_gamma   90.00
#
_symmetry.space_group_name_H-M   'P 1'
#
loop_
_entity.id
_entity.type
_entity.pdbx_description
1 polymer ?
#
loop_
_entity_poly.entity_id
_entity_poly.type
_entity_poly.pdbx_seq_one_letter_code
_entity_poly.pdbx_strand_id
1 'polypeptide(L)'
;MSALSIHGDKWHGVLNDEWHVDRPSWDDVDKAIRRLDAKTYTIVTVQGPGEQHLAIGGGSGRYIVYATFDNCEFWNLLSTDSTNGMVLLNAGGQEGDYPAAQIVDQEQARTAARTFLLDLRLEPSLRWERQ
;
A
#
# COMPACT_ATOMS: atom_id res chain seq x y z
N MET A 1 -2.09 -3.21 19.64
CA MET A 1 -3.04 -2.20 19.11
C MET A 1 -3.21 -2.52 17.64
N SER A 2 -4.42 -2.46 17.10
CA SER A 2 -4.71 -2.76 15.68
C SER A 2 -4.89 -1.48 14.88
N ALA A 3 -4.94 -1.59 13.55
CA ALA A 3 -5.36 -0.50 12.68
C ALA A 3 -6.75 0.03 13.07
N LEU A 4 -6.96 1.32 12.85
CA LEU A 4 -8.17 2.06 13.21
C LEU A 4 -9.12 2.21 12.02
N SER A 5 -8.59 2.43 10.82
CA SER A 5 -9.38 2.62 9.60
C SER A 5 -8.60 2.17 8.36
N ILE A 6 -9.32 1.98 7.26
CA ILE A 6 -8.73 1.99 5.93
C ILE A 6 -9.34 3.11 5.10
N HIS A 7 -8.55 3.67 4.20
CA HIS A 7 -8.94 4.71 3.26
C HIS A 7 -8.51 4.27 1.86
N GLY A 8 -9.24 4.68 0.84
CA GLY A 8 -8.81 4.48 -0.53
C GLY A 8 -9.44 5.48 -1.48
N ASP A 9 -8.90 5.50 -2.69
CA ASP A 9 -9.38 6.36 -3.76
C ASP A 9 -10.42 5.65 -4.65
N LYS A 10 -11.12 6.47 -5.43
CA LYS A 10 -11.96 6.00 -6.55
C LYS A 10 -12.03 7.10 -7.61
N TRP A 11 -11.26 6.91 -8.67
CA TRP A 11 -11.13 7.90 -9.75
C TRP A 11 -12.22 7.75 -10.83
N HIS A 12 -12.84 8.88 -11.17
CA HIS A 12 -13.72 9.06 -12.32
C HIS A 12 -13.17 10.18 -13.20
N GLY A 13 -12.25 9.84 -14.10
CA GLY A 13 -11.47 10.84 -14.82
C GLY A 13 -10.55 11.58 -13.85
N VAL A 14 -10.76 12.88 -13.68
CA VAL A 14 -9.96 13.74 -12.78
C VAL A 14 -10.58 13.91 -11.38
N LEU A 15 -11.78 13.38 -11.15
CA LEU A 15 -12.46 13.46 -9.87
C LEU A 15 -12.13 12.24 -9.02
N ASN A 16 -11.75 12.45 -7.77
CA ASN A 16 -11.51 11.40 -6.79
C ASN A 16 -12.66 11.36 -5.77
N ASP A 17 -13.34 10.22 -5.69
CA ASP A 17 -14.30 9.91 -4.63
C ASP A 17 -13.63 9.04 -3.56
N GLU A 18 -13.08 9.67 -2.52
CA GLU A 18 -12.46 8.94 -1.41
C GLU A 18 -13.50 8.13 -0.62
N TRP A 19 -13.08 6.96 -0.13
CA TRP A 19 -13.89 6.12 0.75
C TRP A 19 -13.07 5.69 1.96
N HIS A 20 -13.76 5.37 3.05
CA HIS A 20 -13.13 4.83 4.25
C HIS A 20 -14.01 3.79 4.95
N VAL A 21 -13.38 2.93 5.73
CA VAL A 21 -14.02 1.97 6.62
C VAL A 21 -13.37 2.05 7.99
N ASP A 22 -14.18 2.31 9.02
CA ASP A 22 -13.74 2.28 10.41
C ASP A 22 -13.66 0.85 10.94
N ARG A 23 -12.63 0.58 11.74
CA ARG A 23 -12.35 -0.72 12.37
C ARG A 23 -12.43 -1.88 11.35
N PRO A 24 -11.63 -1.82 10.27
CA PRO A 24 -11.71 -2.78 9.18
C PRO A 24 -11.36 -4.19 9.64
N SER A 25 -12.06 -5.18 9.10
CA SER A 25 -11.64 -6.57 9.16
C SER A 25 -10.53 -6.84 8.14
N TRP A 26 -9.85 -7.99 8.28
CA TRP A 26 -8.91 -8.43 7.24
C TRP A 26 -9.59 -8.58 5.87
N ASP A 27 -10.84 -9.02 5.83
CA ASP A 27 -11.58 -9.19 4.57
C ASP A 27 -11.83 -7.85 3.87
N ASP A 28 -12.07 -6.77 4.61
CA ASP A 28 -12.20 -5.42 4.05
C ASP A 28 -10.90 -4.96 3.40
N VAL A 29 -9.76 -5.16 4.08
CA VAL A 29 -8.43 -4.84 3.57
C VAL A 29 -8.09 -5.69 2.34
N ASP A 30 -8.32 -7.01 2.42
CA ASP A 30 -8.05 -7.95 1.33
C ASP A 30 -8.82 -7.59 0.06
N LYS A 31 -10.12 -7.28 0.21
CA LYS A 31 -10.98 -6.83 -0.89
C LYS A 31 -10.50 -5.52 -1.48
N ALA A 32 -10.10 -4.56 -0.64
CA ALA A 32 -9.59 -3.27 -1.12
C ALA A 32 -8.30 -3.44 -1.94
N ILE A 33 -7.33 -4.23 -1.45
CA ILE A 33 -6.08 -4.51 -2.18
C ILE A 33 -6.36 -5.22 -3.50
N ARG A 34 -7.28 -6.20 -3.51
CA ARG A 34 -7.66 -6.93 -4.72
C ARG A 34 -8.37 -6.08 -5.77
N ARG A 35 -8.99 -4.97 -5.34
CA ARG A 35 -9.71 -4.05 -6.21
C ARG A 35 -8.80 -3.06 -6.94
N LEU A 36 -7.57 -2.88 -6.45
CA LEU A 36 -6.58 -2.00 -7.07
C LEU A 36 -6.30 -2.40 -8.53
N ASP A 37 -6.51 -1.46 -9.45
CA ASP A 37 -6.40 -1.66 -10.90
C ASP A 37 -5.45 -0.65 -11.57
N ALA A 38 -4.81 0.24 -10.80
CA ALA A 38 -3.95 1.32 -11.28
C ALA A 38 -4.65 2.33 -12.22
N LYS A 39 -6.00 2.38 -12.17
CA LYS A 39 -6.80 3.30 -12.97
C LYS A 39 -7.93 3.94 -12.19
N THR A 40 -8.88 3.14 -11.70
CA THR A 40 -10.02 3.60 -10.91
C THR A 40 -9.72 3.49 -9.42
N TYR A 41 -9.09 2.40 -8.98
CA TYR A 41 -8.62 2.23 -7.60
C TYR A 41 -7.11 2.10 -7.68
N THR A 42 -6.40 3.09 -7.15
CA THR A 42 -4.96 3.22 -7.33
C THR A 42 -4.21 3.28 -6.02
N ILE A 43 -4.88 3.52 -4.89
CA ILE A 43 -4.27 3.43 -3.58
C ILE A 43 -5.26 2.98 -2.50
N VAL A 44 -4.75 2.21 -1.55
CA VAL A 44 -5.40 1.96 -0.26
C VAL A 44 -4.41 2.17 0.87
N THR A 45 -4.85 2.81 1.94
CA THR A 45 -4.05 3.10 3.13
C THR A 45 -4.70 2.45 4.34
N VAL A 46 -3.93 1.64 5.06
CA VAL A 46 -4.28 1.09 6.37
C VAL A 46 -3.74 2.04 7.44
N GLN A 47 -4.63 2.68 8.17
CA GLN A 47 -4.30 3.70 9.17
C GLN A 47 -4.24 3.08 10.57
N GLY A 48 -3.12 3.26 11.26
CA GLY A 48 -2.94 2.97 12.68
C GLY A 48 -3.22 4.20 13.57
N PRO A 49 -3.00 4.07 14.89
CA PRO A 49 -3.08 5.20 15.82
C PRO A 49 -2.04 6.28 15.54
N GLY A 50 -2.44 7.54 15.70
CA GLY A 50 -1.57 8.68 15.43
C GLY A 50 -1.20 8.75 13.94
N GLU A 51 0.10 8.89 13.66
CA GLU A 51 0.65 9.07 12.32
C GLU A 51 0.98 7.75 11.59
N GLN A 52 0.80 6.61 12.28
CA GLN A 52 1.18 5.30 11.75
C GLN A 52 0.30 4.92 10.57
N HIS A 53 0.88 4.57 9.42
CA HIS A 53 0.11 4.04 8.30
C HIS A 53 0.95 3.17 7.38
N LEU A 54 0.27 2.29 6.64
CA LEU A 54 0.81 1.53 5.53
C LEU A 54 -0.04 1.80 4.31
N ALA A 55 0.57 2.23 3.20
CA ALA A 55 -0.11 2.49 1.95
C ALA A 55 0.32 1.48 0.87
N ILE A 56 -0.64 1.09 0.04
CA ILE A 56 -0.46 0.20 -1.09
C ILE A 56 -0.98 0.92 -2.32
N GLY A 57 -0.07 1.30 -3.20
CA GLY A 57 -0.36 1.98 -4.46
C GLY A 57 -0.18 1.04 -5.65
N GLY A 58 -0.87 1.30 -6.75
CA GLY A 58 -0.77 0.54 -7.99
C GLY A 58 -2.00 -0.29 -8.31
N GLY A 59 -1.77 -1.50 -8.82
CA GLY A 59 -2.81 -2.40 -9.31
C GLY A 59 -2.36 -3.23 -10.51
N SER A 60 -3.25 -4.09 -11.00
CA SER A 60 -2.97 -4.93 -12.18
C SER A 60 -1.68 -5.76 -12.04
N GLY A 61 -1.40 -6.24 -10.82
CA GLY A 61 -0.27 -7.14 -10.52
C GLY A 61 1.04 -6.45 -10.13
N ARG A 62 1.10 -5.10 -10.14
CA ARG A 62 2.28 -4.33 -9.72
C ARG A 62 1.89 -3.34 -8.64
N TYR A 63 2.60 -3.39 -7.53
CA TYR A 63 2.29 -2.56 -6.37
C TYR A 63 3.55 -1.94 -5.81
N ILE A 64 3.39 -0.74 -5.25
CA ILE A 64 4.33 -0.20 -4.27
C ILE A 64 3.70 -0.32 -2.90
N VAL A 65 4.53 -0.57 -1.89
CA VAL A 65 4.09 -0.59 -0.50
C VAL A 65 5.08 0.19 0.33
N TYR A 66 4.57 1.13 1.12
CA TYR A 66 5.38 1.82 2.11
C TYR A 66 4.63 1.88 3.44
N ALA A 67 5.39 2.01 4.52
CA ALA A 67 4.85 2.26 5.84
C ALA A 67 5.66 3.33 6.58
N THR A 68 5.00 4.02 7.50
CA THR A 68 5.62 4.92 8.47
C THR A 68 4.94 4.76 9.81
N PHE A 69 5.66 5.07 10.88
CA PHE A 69 5.15 5.03 12.25
C PHE A 69 5.01 6.41 12.89
N ASP A 70 5.61 7.42 12.28
CA ASP A 70 5.75 8.78 12.82
C ASP A 70 5.63 9.87 11.75
N ASN A 71 5.36 9.50 10.49
CA ASN A 71 5.32 10.38 9.33
C ASN A 71 6.64 11.16 9.09
N CYS A 72 7.75 10.70 9.67
CA CYS A 72 9.09 11.22 9.49
C CYS A 72 9.99 10.19 8.81
N GLU A 73 9.97 8.95 9.29
CA GLU A 73 10.71 7.82 8.71
C GLU A 73 9.80 6.95 7.87
N PHE A 74 10.23 6.64 6.64
CA PHE A 74 9.47 5.83 5.70
C PHE A 74 10.24 4.54 5.35
N TRP A 75 9.49 3.46 5.26
CA TRP A 75 9.99 2.13 4.94
C TRP A 75 9.31 1.64 3.68
N ASN A 76 10.06 1.43 2.61
CA ASN A 76 9.58 0.87 1.36
C ASN A 76 9.78 -0.64 1.36
N LEU A 77 8.76 -1.36 0.94
CA LEU A 77 8.85 -2.80 0.73
C LEU A 77 9.65 -3.08 -0.54
N LEU A 78 10.59 -4.01 -0.45
CA LEU A 78 11.39 -4.47 -1.57
C LEU A 78 10.83 -5.76 -2.16
N SER A 79 10.90 -5.84 -3.48
CA SER A 79 10.65 -7.06 -4.23
C SER A 79 11.63 -8.16 -3.85
N THR A 80 11.17 -9.41 -3.92
CA THR A 80 12.09 -10.56 -3.89
C THR A 80 12.94 -10.62 -5.15
N ASP A 81 12.42 -10.06 -6.25
CA ASP A 81 13.12 -10.00 -7.52
C ASP A 81 14.11 -8.85 -7.51
N SER A 82 15.39 -9.16 -7.69
CA SER A 82 16.44 -8.17 -7.83
C SER A 82 16.45 -7.65 -9.27
N THR A 83 15.50 -6.77 -9.59
CA THR A 83 15.43 -6.09 -10.89
C THR A 83 15.89 -4.64 -10.78
N ASN A 84 16.77 -4.23 -11.70
CA ASN A 84 17.20 -2.84 -11.84
C ASN A 84 16.28 -2.08 -12.82
N GLY A 85 16.23 -0.76 -12.66
CA GLY A 85 15.50 0.14 -13.55
C GLY A 85 14.32 0.83 -12.87
N MET A 86 13.51 1.50 -13.67
CA MET A 86 12.32 2.23 -13.24
C MET A 86 11.07 1.63 -13.88
N VAL A 87 9.96 1.66 -13.16
CA VAL A 87 8.64 1.21 -13.61
C VAL A 87 7.67 2.36 -13.41
N LEU A 88 7.04 2.79 -14.50
CA LEU A 88 5.94 3.74 -14.46
C LEU A 88 4.71 3.05 -13.85
N LEU A 89 4.21 3.58 -12.74
CA LEU A 89 3.03 3.07 -12.03
C LEU A 89 2.14 4.24 -11.62
N ASN A 90 0.83 4.04 -11.75
CA ASN A 90 -0.16 4.99 -11.23
C ASN A 90 -0.53 4.59 -9.79
N ALA A 91 -0.18 5.45 -8.84
CA ALA A 91 -0.51 5.30 -7.42
C ALA A 91 -1.03 6.63 -6.87
N GLY A 92 -2.18 6.61 -6.20
CA GLY A 92 -2.85 7.82 -5.71
C GLY A 92 -3.32 8.76 -6.84
N GLY A 93 -3.64 8.22 -8.01
CA GLY A 93 -4.10 8.94 -9.20
C GLY A 93 -3.01 9.68 -9.97
N GLN A 94 -1.75 9.49 -9.60
CA GLN A 94 -0.60 10.09 -10.26
C GLN A 94 0.33 9.01 -10.79
N GLU A 95 0.77 9.18 -12.03
CA GLU A 95 1.86 8.37 -12.58
C GLU A 95 3.18 8.81 -11.97
N GLY A 96 3.96 7.84 -11.49
CA GLY A 96 5.30 8.03 -10.97
C GLY A 96 6.25 6.95 -11.47
N ASP A 97 7.52 7.30 -11.63
CA ASP A 97 8.59 6.35 -11.88
C ASP A 97 9.10 5.78 -10.54
N TYR A 98 8.92 4.48 -10.34
CA TYR A 98 9.35 3.78 -9.13
C TYR A 98 10.50 2.81 -9.44
N PRO A 99 11.50 2.65 -8.55
CA PRO A 99 12.52 1.63 -8.72
C PRO A 99 11.89 0.26 -8.88
N ALA A 100 12.32 -0.51 -9.88
CA ALA A 100 11.81 -1.86 -10.12
C ALA A 100 11.97 -2.77 -8.89
N ALA A 101 13.03 -2.55 -8.09
CA ALA A 101 13.27 -3.23 -6.83
C ALA A 101 12.20 -2.95 -5.73
N GLN A 102 11.37 -1.92 -5.88
CA GLN A 102 10.25 -1.60 -4.98
C GLN A 102 8.89 -2.04 -5.55
N ILE A 103 8.86 -2.64 -6.75
CA ILE A 103 7.63 -3.17 -7.34
C ILE A 103 7.42 -4.60 -6.86
N VAL A 104 6.39 -4.78 -6.04
CA VAL A 104 6.02 -6.07 -5.46
C VAL A 104 4.77 -6.65 -6.10
N ASP A 105 4.55 -7.94 -5.88
CA ASP A 105 3.32 -8.62 -6.28
C ASP A 105 2.18 -8.43 -5.26
N GLN A 106 0.99 -8.95 -5.61
CA GLN A 106 -0.19 -8.84 -4.76
C GLN A 106 -0.06 -9.64 -3.46
N GLU A 107 0.66 -10.77 -3.44
CA GLU A 107 0.83 -11.55 -2.21
C GLU A 107 1.73 -10.85 -1.21
N GLN A 108 2.85 -10.27 -1.66
CA GLN A 108 3.73 -9.48 -0.83
C GLN A 108 2.98 -8.29 -0.22
N ALA A 109 2.20 -7.55 -1.02
CA ALA A 109 1.40 -6.43 -0.54
C ALA A 109 0.33 -6.86 0.49
N ARG A 110 -0.39 -7.96 0.23
CA ARG A 110 -1.37 -8.51 1.17
C ARG A 110 -0.73 -8.98 2.47
N THR A 111 0.43 -9.62 2.40
CA THR A 111 1.17 -10.09 3.59
C THR A 111 1.61 -8.91 4.45
N ALA A 112 2.18 -7.87 3.84
CA ALA A 112 2.55 -6.64 4.54
C ALA A 112 1.34 -5.97 5.22
N ALA A 113 0.24 -5.80 4.49
CA ALA A 113 -0.97 -5.19 5.03
C ALA A 113 -1.58 -6.00 6.18
N ARG A 114 -1.59 -7.33 6.08
CA ARG A 114 -2.16 -8.19 7.12
C ARG A 114 -1.42 -8.03 8.43
N THR A 115 -0.09 -8.03 8.39
CA THR A 115 0.73 -7.88 9.58
C THR A 115 0.62 -6.48 10.15
N PHE A 116 0.59 -5.45 9.30
CA PHE A 116 0.37 -4.08 9.77
C PHE A 116 -1.01 -3.89 10.42
N LEU A 117 -2.07 -4.45 9.82
CA LEU A 117 -3.44 -4.41 10.36
C LEU A 117 -3.54 -4.99 11.78
N LEU A 118 -2.92 -6.15 11.99
CA LEU A 118 -3.02 -6.92 13.23
C LEU A 118 -2.07 -6.43 14.32
N ASP A 119 -0.83 -6.14 13.93
CA ASP A 119 0.29 -5.98 14.86
C ASP A 119 0.90 -4.57 14.86
N LEU A 120 0.53 -3.71 13.90
CA LEU A 120 1.14 -2.38 13.68
C LEU A 120 2.68 -2.46 13.58
N ARG A 121 3.17 -3.36 12.74
CA ARG A 121 4.60 -3.54 12.47
C ARG A 121 4.83 -3.92 11.01
N LEU A 122 6.08 -3.78 10.57
CA LEU A 122 6.54 -4.32 9.30
C LEU A 122 6.57 -5.85 9.38
N GLU A 123 6.13 -6.52 8.31
CA GLU A 123 6.21 -7.98 8.21
C GLU A 123 7.68 -8.44 8.23
N PRO A 124 8.12 -9.22 9.24
CA PRO A 124 9.53 -9.61 9.39
C PRO A 124 10.06 -10.53 8.30
N SER A 125 9.20 -11.30 7.62
CA SER A 125 9.63 -12.16 6.50
C SER A 125 9.90 -11.38 5.22
N LEU A 126 9.46 -10.13 5.15
CA LEU A 126 9.62 -9.26 3.99
C LEU A 126 10.83 -8.34 4.14
N ARG A 127 11.38 -7.90 3.01
CA ARG A 127 12.55 -7.02 2.97
C ARG A 127 12.09 -5.57 2.88
N TRP A 128 12.55 -4.73 3.80
CA TRP A 128 12.21 -3.31 3.84
C TRP A 128 13.47 -2.46 3.72
N GLU A 129 13.36 -1.33 3.04
CA GLU A 129 14.40 -0.31 2.93
C GLU A 129 13.89 0.98 3.57
N ARG A 130 14.70 1.54 4.48
CA ARG A 130 14.45 2.87 5.05
C ARG A 130 14.89 3.95 4.06
N GLN A 131 14.02 4.93 3.82
CA GLN A 131 14.34 6.14 3.03
C GLN A 131 15.06 7.21 3.86
#